data_AF-A0A1F4QJE9-F1
#
_entry.id   AF-A0A1F4QJE9-F1
#
_cell.length_a   1.000
_cell.length_b   1.000
_cell.length_c   1.000
_cell.angle_alpha   90.00
_cell.angle_beta   90.00
_cell.angle_gamma   90.00
#
_symmetry.space_group_name_H-M   'P 1'
#
loop_
_entity.id
_entity.type
_entity.pdbx_description
1 polymer ?
#
loop_
_entity_poly.entity_id
_entity_poly.type
_entity_poly.pdbx_seq_one_letter_code
_entity_poly.pdbx_strand_id
1 'polypeptide(L)'
;MSMPRRPSRVQEDWPKYYERRGVLQEIEEHPVEFALDDELRRAILKGERARRLQNLSIKLDAAQIHALRKIATMKAIPYQTLIRQWLAEGIRKELRLGHS
;
A
#
# COMPACT_ATOMS: atom_id res chain seq x y z
N MET A 1 37.80 2.33 -21.81
CA MET A 1 36.91 1.28 -21.25
C MET A 1 35.70 1.97 -20.63
N SER A 2 34.53 1.86 -21.25
CA SER A 2 33.29 2.49 -20.75
C SER A 2 32.67 1.61 -19.67
N MET A 3 32.45 2.18 -18.49
CA MET A 3 31.72 1.53 -17.39
C MET A 3 30.26 1.28 -17.80
N PRO A 4 29.68 0.10 -17.52
CA PRO A 4 28.27 -0.14 -17.78
C PRO A 4 27.40 0.72 -16.85
N ARG A 5 26.43 1.41 -17.45
CA ARG A 5 25.47 2.28 -16.78
C ARG A 5 24.66 1.45 -15.77
N ARG A 6 24.53 1.95 -14.54
CA ARG A 6 23.62 1.39 -13.51
C ARG A 6 22.21 1.26 -14.10
N PRO A 7 21.51 0.13 -13.95
CA PRO A 7 20.14 0.02 -14.41
C PRO A 7 19.28 1.04 -13.66
N SER A 8 18.70 1.94 -14.44
CA SER A 8 17.66 2.88 -14.06
C SER A 8 16.53 2.16 -13.33
N ARG A 9 16.05 2.77 -12.24
CA ARG A 9 14.89 2.33 -11.43
C ARG A 9 13.83 1.68 -12.33
N VAL A 10 13.67 0.37 -12.21
CA VAL A 10 12.53 -0.34 -12.79
C VAL A 10 11.31 0.28 -12.11
N GLN A 11 10.49 1.03 -12.85
CA GLN A 11 9.14 1.33 -12.40
C GLN A 11 8.43 -0.02 -12.34
N GLU A 12 8.23 -0.55 -11.14
CA GLU A 12 7.55 -1.81 -10.92
C GLU A 12 6.09 -1.66 -11.40
N ASP A 13 5.77 -2.33 -12.52
CA ASP A 13 4.43 -2.44 -13.07
C ASP A 13 3.63 -3.43 -12.19
N TRP A 14 3.06 -2.88 -11.10
CA TRP A 14 2.31 -3.64 -10.10
C TRP A 14 1.13 -4.44 -10.68
N PRO A 15 0.32 -3.90 -11.61
CA PRO A 15 -0.73 -4.68 -12.27
C PRO A 15 -0.18 -5.95 -12.94
N LYS A 16 0.88 -5.84 -13.75
CA LYS A 16 1.50 -7.03 -14.38
C LYS A 16 2.17 -7.98 -13.38
N TYR A 17 2.62 -7.47 -12.24
CA TYR A 17 3.14 -8.32 -11.17
C TYR A 17 2.04 -9.21 -10.56
N TYR A 18 0.89 -8.62 -10.22
CA TYR A 18 -0.22 -9.36 -9.60
C TYR A 18 -1.02 -10.19 -10.60
N GLU A 19 -1.10 -9.76 -11.87
CA GLU A 19 -1.69 -10.56 -12.97
C GLU A 19 -0.92 -11.87 -13.17
N ARG A 20 0.42 -11.83 -13.24
CA ARG A 20 1.26 -13.02 -13.37
C ARG A 20 1.16 -13.98 -12.19
N ARG A 21 0.77 -13.48 -11.00
CA ARG A 21 0.56 -14.30 -9.81
C ARG A 21 -0.88 -14.77 -9.65
N GLY A 22 -1.78 -14.45 -10.58
CA GLY A 22 -3.18 -14.87 -10.56
C GLY A 22 -4.03 -14.20 -9.47
N VAL A 23 -3.46 -13.27 -8.70
CA VAL A 23 -4.09 -12.68 -7.51
C VAL A 23 -5.29 -11.79 -7.91
N LEU A 24 -5.27 -11.22 -9.11
CA LEU A 24 -6.35 -10.36 -9.61
C LEU A 24 -7.66 -11.12 -9.85
N GLN A 25 -7.61 -12.44 -10.08
CA GLN A 25 -8.81 -13.28 -10.27
C GLN A 25 -9.50 -13.64 -8.94
N GLU A 26 -8.86 -13.30 -7.82
CA GLU A 26 -9.25 -13.70 -6.48
C GLU A 26 -9.80 -12.53 -5.62
N ILE A 27 -9.88 -11.34 -6.20
CA ILE A 27 -10.27 -10.09 -5.56
C ILE A 27 -11.65 -9.67 -6.09
N GLU A 28 -12.62 -9.49 -5.20
CA GLU A 28 -13.89 -8.84 -5.53
C GLU A 28 -13.70 -7.31 -5.47
N GLU A 29 -13.81 -6.63 -6.61
CA GLU A 29 -13.80 -5.17 -6.66
C GLU A 29 -15.21 -4.64 -6.33
N HIS A 30 -15.31 -3.88 -5.25
CA HIS A 30 -16.50 -3.08 -5.00
C HIS A 30 -16.38 -1.73 -5.70
N PRO A 31 -17.50 -1.16 -6.21
CA PRO A 31 -17.47 0.16 -6.84
C PRO A 31 -16.90 1.18 -5.85
N VAL A 32 -15.80 1.81 -6.25
CA VAL A 32 -15.22 2.94 -5.53
C VAL A 32 -16.04 4.17 -5.93
N GLU A 33 -16.74 4.78 -4.97
CA GLU A 33 -17.27 6.13 -5.18
C GLU A 33 -16.07 7.06 -5.40
N PHE A 34 -15.86 7.50 -6.65
CA PHE A 34 -14.72 8.31 -7.10
C PHE A 34 -14.64 9.70 -6.44
N ALA A 35 -15.60 10.06 -5.59
CA ALA A 35 -15.55 11.26 -4.79
C ALA A 35 -14.68 11.01 -3.54
N LEU A 36 -13.36 11.03 -3.73
CA LEU A 36 -12.48 11.49 -2.66
C LEU A 36 -12.85 12.94 -2.39
N ASP A 37 -13.87 13.15 -1.57
CA ASP A 37 -14.31 14.49 -1.15
C ASP A 37 -13.08 15.23 -0.60
N ASP A 38 -12.89 16.50 -0.97
CA ASP A 38 -11.71 17.28 -0.55
C ASP A 38 -11.60 17.31 0.98
N GLU A 39 -12.72 17.15 1.68
CA GLU A 39 -12.82 16.96 3.11
C GLU A 39 -12.18 15.64 3.58
N LEU A 40 -12.45 14.51 2.92
CA LEU A 40 -11.84 13.22 3.23
C LEU A 40 -10.33 13.24 2.98
N ARG A 41 -9.88 13.89 1.90
CA ARG A 41 -8.45 14.11 1.63
C ARG A 41 -7.80 14.94 2.75
N ARG A 42 -8.43 16.04 3.16
CA ARG A 42 -7.96 16.87 4.29
C ARG A 42 -7.96 16.09 5.60
N ALA A 43 -8.98 15.29 5.89
CA ALA A 43 -9.07 14.44 7.07
C ALA A 43 -7.93 13.41 7.12
N ILE A 44 -7.63 12.75 6.00
CA ILE A 44 -6.50 11.81 5.87
C ILE A 44 -5.15 12.52 6.10
N LEU A 45 -4.97 13.72 5.53
CA LEU A 45 -3.75 14.52 5.69
C LEU A 45 -3.58 15.07 7.11
N LYS A 46 -4.67 15.51 7.75
CA LYS A 46 -4.71 15.96 9.15
C LYS A 46 -4.62 14.81 10.14
N GLY A 47 -4.84 13.57 9.71
CA GLY A 47 -4.82 12.38 10.57
C GLY A 47 -6.09 12.22 11.41
N GLU A 48 -7.19 12.82 10.98
CA GLU A 48 -8.50 12.68 11.61
C GLU A 48 -8.97 11.23 11.45
N ARG A 49 -9.04 10.49 12.56
CA ARG A 49 -9.48 9.10 12.55
C ARG A 49 -11.00 9.06 12.40
N ALA A 50 -11.49 8.49 11.30
CA ALA A 50 -12.90 8.14 11.19
C ALA A 50 -13.30 7.22 12.37
N ARG A 51 -14.42 7.54 13.04
CA ARG A 51 -14.89 6.85 14.25
C ARG A 51 -15.17 5.35 14.05
N ARG A 52 -15.33 4.90 12.81
CA ARG A 52 -15.71 3.52 12.47
C ARG A 52 -14.64 2.90 11.57
N LEU A 53 -13.95 1.89 12.10
CA LEU A 53 -13.03 1.06 11.32
C LEU A 53 -13.84 0.13 10.42
N GLN A 54 -13.43 0.02 9.16
CA GLN A 54 -13.96 -0.97 8.21
C GLN A 54 -12.96 -2.13 8.06
N ASN A 55 -13.48 -3.32 7.78
CA ASN A 55 -12.65 -4.49 7.51
C ASN A 55 -12.19 -4.45 6.05
N LEU A 56 -10.89 -4.61 5.83
CA LEU A 56 -10.30 -4.78 4.51
C LEU A 56 -9.63 -6.15 4.47
N SER A 57 -10.16 -7.05 3.64
CA SER A 57 -9.56 -8.37 3.40
C SER A 57 -8.52 -8.24 2.29
N ILE A 58 -7.24 -8.51 2.62
CA ILE A 58 -6.13 -8.46 1.66
C ILE A 58 -5.50 -9.85 1.63
N LYS A 59 -5.42 -10.44 0.43
CA LYS A 59 -4.66 -11.68 0.20
C LYS A 59 -3.19 -11.33 0.01
N LEU A 60 -2.32 -11.97 0.79
CA LEU A 60 -0.87 -11.82 0.74
C LEU A 60 -0.25 -13.21 0.60
N ASP A 61 0.84 -13.33 -0.14
CA ASP A 61 1.54 -14.61 -0.22
C ASP A 61 2.23 -14.95 1.11
N ALA A 62 2.52 -16.23 1.32
CA ALA A 62 3.10 -16.71 2.57
C ALA A 62 4.45 -16.03 2.88
N ALA A 63 5.30 -15.80 1.87
CA ALA A 63 6.61 -15.17 2.07
C ALA A 63 6.47 -13.71 2.53
N GLN A 64 5.51 -12.97 1.97
CA GLN A 64 5.17 -11.63 2.43
C GLN A 64 4.67 -11.62 3.88
N ILE A 65 3.80 -12.56 4.26
CA ILE A 65 3.31 -12.69 5.65
C ILE A 65 4.47 -12.97 6.62
N HIS A 66 5.39 -13.86 6.25
CA HIS A 66 6.57 -14.17 7.07
C HIS A 66 7.49 -12.96 7.22
N ALA A 67 7.79 -12.26 6.13
CA ALA A 67 8.61 -11.06 6.15
C ALA A 67 8.00 -9.96 7.02
N LEU A 68 6.69 -9.72 6.86
CA LEU A 68 5.95 -8.74 7.65
C LEU A 68 6.03 -9.05 9.14
N ARG A 69 5.74 -10.30 9.55
CA ARG A 69 5.80 -10.71 10.95
C ARG A 69 7.20 -10.50 11.53
N LYS A 70 8.24 -10.89 10.78
CA LYS A 70 9.64 -10.70 11.20
C LYS A 70 9.96 -9.21 11.44
N ILE A 71 9.61 -8.34 10.50
CA ILE A 71 9.86 -6.90 10.62
C ILE A 71 9.08 -6.31 11.81
N ALA A 72 7.83 -6.72 12.00
CA ALA A 72 7.00 -6.29 13.12
C ALA A 72 7.62 -6.69 14.47
N THR A 73 8.06 -7.94 14.60
CA THR A 73 8.76 -8.43 15.80
C THR A 73 10.06 -7.66 16.05
N MET A 74 10.87 -7.43 15.03
CA MET A 74 12.11 -6.64 15.15
C MET A 74 11.85 -5.19 15.61
N LYS A 75 10.69 -4.64 15.25
CA LYS A 75 10.26 -3.30 15.67
C LYS A 75 9.47 -3.29 17.00
N ALA A 76 9.31 -4.45 17.65
CA ALA A 76 8.52 -4.63 18.86
C ALA A 76 7.07 -4.08 18.75
N ILE A 77 6.45 -4.20 17.58
CA ILE A 77 5.07 -3.76 17.33
C ILE A 77 4.24 -4.90 16.72
N PRO A 78 2.91 -4.92 16.92
CA PRO A 78 2.04 -5.87 16.24
C PRO A 78 2.11 -5.70 14.71
N TYR A 79 2.11 -6.81 13.95
CA TYR A 79 2.16 -6.76 12.49
C TYR A 79 0.98 -5.98 11.88
N GLN A 80 -0.19 -6.01 12.53
CA GLN A 80 -1.36 -5.25 12.12
C GLN A 80 -1.11 -3.74 12.22
N THR A 81 -0.40 -3.28 13.26
CA THR A 81 0.01 -1.89 13.42
C THR A 81 1.00 -1.48 12.34
N LEU A 82 1.96 -2.35 12.02
CA LEU A 82 2.95 -2.10 10.97
C LEU A 82 2.28 -1.96 9.59
N ILE A 83 1.36 -2.86 9.21
CA ILE A 83 0.61 -2.74 7.95
C ILE A 83 -0.16 -1.43 7.91
N ARG A 84 -0.86 -1.07 8.98
CA ARG A 84 -1.64 0.18 9.06
C ARG A 84 -0.75 1.41 8.86
N GLN A 85 0.44 1.41 9.47
CA GLN A 85 1.40 2.49 9.29
C GLN A 85 1.86 2.59 7.84
N TRP A 86 2.30 1.48 7.24
CA TRP A 86 2.74 1.47 5.84
C TRP A 86 1.65 1.89 4.87
N LEU A 87 0.42 1.44 5.09
CA LEU A 87 -0.74 1.85 4.29
C LEU A 87 -0.98 3.36 4.37
N ALA A 88 -0.99 3.92 5.59
CA ALA A 88 -1.16 5.35 5.78
C ALA A 88 -0.02 6.17 5.15
N GLU A 89 1.23 5.72 5.27
CA GLU A 89 2.38 6.34 4.64
C GLU A 89 2.32 6.27 3.11
N GLY A 90 1.91 5.13 2.54
CA GLY A 90 1.71 4.93 1.11
C GLY A 90 0.66 5.88 0.55
N ILE A 91 -0.53 5.92 1.16
CA ILE A 91 -1.62 6.83 0.78
C ILE A 91 -1.16 8.29 0.85
N ARG A 92 -0.47 8.68 1.94
CA ARG A 92 0.04 10.05 2.09
C ARG A 92 1.06 10.42 1.01
N LYS A 93 1.91 9.48 0.57
CA LYS A 93 2.88 9.72 -0.51
C LYS A 93 2.15 9.95 -1.83
N GLU A 94 1.21 9.09 -2.20
CA GLU A 94 0.44 9.24 -3.44
C GLU A 94 -0.38 10.54 -3.46
N LEU A 95 -1.05 10.87 -2.35
CA LEU A 95 -1.84 12.10 -2.22
C LEU A 95 -0.98 13.38 -2.21
N ARG A 96 0.30 13.29 -1.88
CA ARG A 96 1.26 14.41 -1.97
C ARG A 96 1.86 14.53 -3.37
N LEU A 97 2.00 13.44 -4.11
CA LEU A 97 2.59 13.40 -5.45
C LEU A 97 1.63 13.91 -6.55
N GLY A 98 0.31 13.89 -6.31
CA GLY A 98 -0.68 14.51 -7.21
C GLY A 98 -0.73 16.05 -7.20
N HIS A 99 0.38 16.74 -6.88
CA HIS A 99 0.51 18.21 -6.80
C HIS A 99 1.78 18.71 -7.51
N SER A 100 2.13 18.16 -8.67
CA SER A 100 3.11 18.75 -9.58
C SER A 100 2.59 18.72 -11.01
#